data_AF-A0A9E0FJ03-F1
#
_entry.id   AF-A0A9E0FJ03-F1
#
_cell.length_a   1.000
_cell.length_b   1.000
_cell.length_c   1.000
_cell.angle_alpha   90.00
_cell.angle_beta   90.00
_cell.angle_gamma   90.00
#
_symmetry.space_group_name_H-M   'P 1'
#
loop_
_entity.id
_entity.type
_entity.pdbx_description
1 polymer ?
#
loop_
_entity_poly.entity_id
_entity_poly.type
_entity_poly.pdbx_seq_one_letter_code
_entity_poly.pdbx_strand_id
1 'polypeptide(L)'
;MKNKVPMINIIIIALFNYVFLGTEYMYDNMMLYVINSNGVVNAQNYILGVSVAGFLMYPLLKRVYRKNNNMLLLHIFKVCAVITGIICIAVMGTHSSYVSIFISGCVFFAIMGIVGSAVHYSLAVNISNYSMPVSYAIGIAYALGVLIQFIANNIVNNNLAESIM
;
A
#
# COMPACT_ATOMS: atom_id res chain seq x y z
N MET A 1 -23.31 -17.47 -4.09
CA MET A 1 -22.53 -16.20 -4.07
C MET A 1 -22.00 -15.82 -2.69
N LYS A 2 -22.68 -16.13 -1.56
CA LYS A 2 -22.21 -15.83 -0.19
C LYS A 2 -20.76 -16.27 0.08
N ASN A 3 -20.38 -17.52 -0.23
CA ASN A 3 -19.04 -18.06 0.11
C ASN A 3 -17.82 -17.40 -0.60
N LYS A 4 -18.00 -16.56 -1.62
CA LYS A 4 -16.86 -15.93 -2.34
C LYS A 4 -16.40 -14.59 -1.73
N VAL A 5 -17.28 -13.92 -0.98
CA VAL A 5 -17.01 -12.59 -0.38
C VAL A 5 -15.79 -12.58 0.55
N PRO A 6 -15.62 -13.53 1.51
CA PRO A 6 -14.44 -13.53 2.38
C PRO A 6 -13.14 -13.78 1.59
N MET A 7 -13.18 -14.65 0.58
CA MET A 7 -12.02 -14.96 -0.27
C MET A 7 -11.55 -13.74 -1.07
N ILE A 8 -12.49 -12.99 -1.67
CA ILE A 8 -12.18 -11.76 -2.42
C ILE A 8 -11.50 -10.73 -1.51
N ASN A 9 -11.99 -10.54 -0.28
CA ASN A 9 -11.38 -9.59 0.64
C ASN A 9 -9.97 -10.01 1.10
N ILE A 10 -9.73 -11.31 1.30
CA ILE A 10 -8.39 -11.83 1.59
C ILE A 10 -7.44 -11.53 0.43
N ILE A 11 -7.88 -11.77 -0.82
CA ILE A 11 -7.08 -11.47 -2.02
C ILE A 11 -6.77 -9.97 -2.11
N ILE A 12 -7.75 -9.10 -1.84
CA ILE A 12 -7.53 -7.64 -1.88
C ILE A 12 -6.51 -7.21 -0.82
N ILE A 13 -6.56 -7.76 0.41
CA ILE A 13 -5.56 -7.45 1.44
C ILE A 13 -4.20 -8.01 1.04
N ALA A 14 -4.14 -9.20 0.44
CA ALA A 14 -2.88 -9.77 -0.04
C ALA A 14 -2.22 -8.88 -1.10
N LEU A 15 -3.01 -8.40 -2.06
CA LEU A 15 -2.56 -7.45 -3.09
C LEU A 15 -2.15 -6.10 -2.47
N PHE A 16 -2.92 -5.60 -1.50
CA PHE A 16 -2.57 -4.38 -0.77
C PHE A 16 -1.21 -4.53 -0.07
N ASN A 17 -1.00 -5.62 0.68
CA ASN A 17 0.25 -5.90 1.37
C ASN A 17 1.41 -6.03 0.37
N TYR A 18 1.20 -6.75 -0.74
CA TYR A 18 2.20 -6.87 -1.80
C TYR A 18 2.62 -5.49 -2.35
N VAL A 19 1.66 -4.63 -2.68
CA VAL A 19 1.97 -3.27 -3.20
C VAL A 19 2.62 -2.41 -2.12
N PHE A 20 2.13 -2.45 -0.88
CA PHE A 20 2.67 -1.66 0.23
C PHE A 20 4.13 -2.04 0.51
N LEU A 21 4.40 -3.32 0.77
CA LEU A 21 5.77 -3.79 1.05
C LEU A 21 6.67 -3.69 -0.19
N GLY A 22 6.14 -3.93 -1.40
CA GLY A 22 6.91 -3.82 -2.63
C GLY A 22 7.35 -2.39 -2.93
N THR A 23 6.49 -1.41 -2.66
CA THR A 23 6.82 0.02 -2.83
C THR A 23 7.70 0.56 -1.71
N GLU A 24 7.61 0.02 -0.50
CA GLU A 24 8.54 0.30 0.61
C GLU A 24 9.94 -0.19 0.27
N TYR A 25 10.07 -1.43 -0.21
CA TYR A 25 11.33 -1.97 -0.71
C TYR A 25 11.91 -1.13 -1.85
N MET A 26 11.06 -0.69 -2.80
CA MET A 26 11.48 0.23 -3.86
C MET A 26 11.97 1.55 -3.28
N TYR A 27 11.26 2.13 -2.31
CA TYR A 27 11.62 3.38 -1.65
C TYR A 27 13.00 3.29 -0.99
N ASP A 28 13.24 2.23 -0.22
CA ASP A 28 14.51 2.02 0.47
C ASP A 28 15.67 1.91 -0.53
N ASN A 29 15.48 1.15 -1.62
CA ASN A 29 16.46 1.04 -2.70
C ASN A 29 16.74 2.39 -3.35
N MET A 30 15.70 3.20 -3.63
CA MET A 30 15.88 4.52 -4.20
C MET A 30 16.60 5.47 -3.24
N MET A 31 16.31 5.37 -1.95
CA MET A 31 16.95 6.18 -0.93
C MET A 31 18.42 5.80 -0.70
N LEU A 32 18.80 4.53 -0.83
CA LEU A 32 20.21 4.11 -0.74
C LEU A 32 21.12 4.80 -1.76
N TYR A 33 20.60 5.27 -2.90
CA TYR A 33 21.39 6.01 -3.89
C TYR A 33 21.71 7.45 -3.48
N VAL A 34 20.98 8.00 -2.51
CA VAL A 34 21.07 9.43 -2.14
C VAL A 34 21.50 9.66 -0.70
N ILE A 35 21.36 8.67 0.19
CA ILE A 35 21.73 8.76 1.61
C ILE A 35 22.32 7.44 2.13
N ASN A 36 23.04 7.51 3.26
CA ASN A 36 23.60 6.33 3.94
C ASN A 36 22.49 5.45 4.58
N SER A 37 22.81 4.19 4.85
CA SER A 37 21.89 3.19 5.43
C SER A 37 21.12 3.67 6.67
N ASN A 38 21.79 4.32 7.64
CA ASN A 38 21.13 4.89 8.82
C ASN A 38 20.10 5.98 8.45
N GLY A 39 20.39 6.76 7.41
CA GLY A 39 19.47 7.76 6.87
C GLY A 39 18.25 7.13 6.20
N VAL A 40 18.44 6.01 5.49
CA VAL A 40 17.34 5.25 4.85
C VAL A 40 16.36 4.75 5.90
N VAL A 41 16.85 4.12 6.96
CA VAL A 41 15.99 3.61 8.05
C VAL A 41 15.20 4.76 8.70
N ASN A 42 15.82 5.93 8.88
CA ASN A 42 15.11 7.10 9.38
C ASN A 42 14.04 7.58 8.40
N ALA A 43 14.35 7.67 7.12
CA ALA A 43 13.40 8.08 6.08
C ALA A 43 12.20 7.11 5.98
N GLN A 44 12.49 5.80 6.01
CA GLN A 44 11.51 4.72 6.07
C GLN A 44 10.59 4.86 7.28
N ASN A 45 11.14 5.10 8.48
CA ASN A 45 10.34 5.32 9.68
C ASN A 45 9.39 6.51 9.56
N TYR A 46 9.82 7.60 8.89
CA TYR A 46 8.95 8.75 8.65
C TYR A 46 7.79 8.40 7.71
N ILE A 47 8.05 7.77 6.55
CA ILE A 47 6.99 7.41 5.61
C ILE A 47 6.00 6.40 6.21
N LEU A 48 6.48 5.46 7.02
CA LEU A 48 5.63 4.52 7.77
C LEU A 48 4.77 5.26 8.80
N GLY A 49 5.34 6.22 9.55
CA GLY A 49 4.59 7.07 10.47
C GLY A 49 3.49 7.88 9.76
N VAL A 50 3.80 8.42 8.58
CA VAL A 50 2.82 9.13 7.74
C VAL A 50 1.72 8.20 7.23
N SER A 51 2.05 6.94 6.90
CA SER A 51 1.05 5.95 6.53
C SER A 51 0.06 5.65 7.65
N VAL A 52 0.53 5.60 8.91
CA VAL A 52 -0.34 5.44 10.09
C VAL A 52 -1.25 6.65 10.26
N ALA A 53 -0.72 7.87 10.07
CA ALA A 53 -1.54 9.08 10.09
C ALA A 53 -2.64 9.04 9.01
N GLY A 54 -2.31 8.60 7.78
CA GLY A 54 -3.27 8.37 6.71
C GLY A 54 -4.34 7.32 7.08
N PHE A 55 -3.92 6.21 7.70
CA PHE A 55 -4.82 5.15 8.15
C PHE A 55 -5.86 5.66 9.17
N LEU A 56 -5.42 6.51 10.11
CA LEU A 56 -6.28 7.14 11.11
C LEU A 56 -7.17 8.24 10.53
N MET A 57 -6.78 8.85 9.40
CA MET A 57 -7.57 9.90 8.75
C MET A 57 -8.79 9.35 8.00
N TYR A 58 -8.75 8.11 7.52
CA TYR A 58 -9.87 7.45 6.82
C TYR A 58 -11.23 7.49 7.54
N PRO A 59 -11.37 7.14 8.83
CA PRO A 59 -12.66 7.22 9.54
C PRO A 59 -13.23 8.64 9.58
N LEU A 60 -12.37 9.66 9.67
CA LEU A 60 -12.78 11.07 9.62
C LEU A 60 -13.31 11.41 8.22
N LEU A 61 -12.57 11.06 7.17
CA LEU A 61 -12.99 11.24 5.78
C LEU A 61 -14.34 10.56 5.52
N LYS A 62 -14.50 9.30 5.96
CA LYS A 62 -15.75 8.55 5.85
C LYS A 62 -16.92 9.24 6.55
N ARG A 63 -16.70 9.83 7.73
CA ARG A 63 -17.73 10.57 8.47
C ARG A 63 -18.15 11.83 7.72
N VAL A 64 -17.20 12.57 7.13
CA VAL A 64 -17.46 13.76 6.32
C VAL A 64 -18.25 13.41 5.06
N TYR A 65 -17.83 12.39 4.32
CA TYR A 65 -18.53 11.97 3.09
C TYR A 65 -19.96 11.47 3.35
N ARG A 66 -20.17 10.72 4.44
CA ARG A 66 -21.49 10.24 4.84
C ARG A 66 -22.42 11.41 5.23
N LYS A 67 -21.90 12.45 5.86
CA LYS A 67 -22.70 13.63 6.25
C LYS A 67 -23.17 14.44 5.04
N ASN A 68 -22.34 14.55 4.01
CA ASN A 68 -22.63 15.39 2.85
C ASN A 68 -23.34 14.64 1.70
N ASN A 69 -23.56 13.32 1.79
CA ASN A 69 -24.12 12.46 0.72
C ASN A 69 -23.46 12.62 -0.67
N ASN A 70 -22.25 13.19 -0.73
CA ASN A 70 -21.58 13.54 -1.98
C ASN A 70 -20.81 12.33 -2.54
N MET A 71 -21.53 11.39 -3.15
CA MET A 71 -20.94 10.22 -3.81
C MET A 71 -19.96 10.60 -4.93
N LEU A 72 -20.22 11.72 -5.62
CA LEU A 72 -19.35 12.27 -6.67
C LEU A 72 -17.97 12.67 -6.12
N LEU A 73 -17.93 13.35 -4.97
CA LEU A 73 -16.68 13.77 -4.33
C LEU A 73 -15.80 12.58 -3.94
N LEU A 74 -16.41 11.49 -3.46
CA LEU A 74 -15.71 10.27 -3.13
C LEU A 74 -15.14 9.59 -4.39
N HIS A 75 -15.87 9.60 -5.50
CA HIS A 75 -15.37 9.07 -6.77
C HIS A 75 -14.17 9.88 -7.29
N ILE A 76 -14.27 11.21 -7.26
CA ILE A 76 -13.16 12.11 -7.64
C ILE A 76 -11.95 11.82 -6.75
N PHE A 77 -12.12 11.76 -5.43
CA PHE A 77 -11.02 11.50 -4.50
C PHE A 77 -10.31 10.17 -4.81
N LYS A 78 -11.05 9.10 -5.10
CA LYS A 78 -10.47 7.80 -5.47
C LYS A 78 -9.65 7.88 -6.76
N VAL A 79 -10.19 8.54 -7.79
CA VAL A 79 -9.48 8.70 -9.08
C VAL A 79 -8.22 9.54 -8.90
N CYS A 80 -8.32 10.68 -8.19
CA CYS A 80 -7.18 11.52 -7.87
C CYS A 80 -6.11 10.76 -7.09
N ALA A 81 -6.50 9.99 -6.06
CA ALA A 81 -5.56 9.20 -5.27
C ALA A 81 -4.79 8.17 -6.10
N VAL A 82 -5.44 7.51 -7.07
CA VAL A 82 -4.77 6.56 -7.98
C VAL A 82 -3.78 7.27 -8.89
N ILE A 83 -4.19 8.38 -9.52
CA ILE A 83 -3.32 9.17 -10.41
C ILE A 83 -2.10 9.69 -9.64
N THR A 84 -2.33 10.29 -8.46
CA THR A 84 -1.25 10.76 -7.59
C THR A 84 -0.33 9.63 -7.19
N GLY A 85 -0.86 8.45 -6.85
CA GLY A 85 -0.05 7.27 -6.50
C GLY A 85 0.88 6.84 -7.64
N ILE A 86 0.38 6.79 -8.87
CA ILE A 86 1.19 6.44 -10.06
C ILE A 86 2.30 7.47 -10.29
N ILE A 87 1.98 8.77 -10.18
CA ILE A 87 2.96 9.85 -10.31
C ILE A 87 4.03 9.74 -9.23
N CYS A 88 3.66 9.47 -7.97
CA CYS A 88 4.63 9.29 -6.89
C CYS A 88 5.60 8.14 -7.16
N ILE A 89 5.11 6.98 -7.61
CA ILE A 89 5.96 5.84 -7.97
C ILE A 89 6.92 6.23 -9.11
N ALA A 90 6.43 6.91 -10.15
CA ALA A 90 7.27 7.36 -11.25
C ALA A 90 8.37 8.33 -10.79
N VAL A 91 8.02 9.31 -9.94
CA VAL A 91 8.96 10.30 -9.39
C VAL A 91 10.01 9.65 -8.47
N MET A 92 9.63 8.65 -7.68
CA MET A 92 10.59 7.87 -6.91
C MET A 92 11.58 7.14 -7.83
N GLY A 93 11.09 6.62 -8.96
CA GLY A 93 11.89 5.90 -9.95
C GLY A 93 12.85 6.77 -10.79
N THR A 94 12.72 8.10 -10.81
CA THR A 94 13.63 8.96 -11.59
C THR A 94 14.94 9.31 -10.86
N HIS A 95 15.17 8.79 -9.65
CA HIS A 95 16.40 8.91 -8.85
C HIS A 95 16.97 10.33 -8.68
N SER A 96 16.17 11.38 -8.89
CA SER A 96 16.73 12.72 -9.16
C SER A 96 17.26 13.44 -7.91
N SER A 97 16.59 13.32 -6.75
CA SER A 97 17.03 13.96 -5.51
C SER A 97 16.41 13.35 -4.26
N TYR A 98 17.12 13.44 -3.13
CA TYR A 98 16.62 13.01 -1.82
C TYR A 98 15.25 13.61 -1.48
N VAL A 99 15.10 14.93 -1.66
CA VAL A 99 13.85 15.64 -1.33
C VAL A 99 12.70 15.14 -2.18
N SER A 100 12.93 14.89 -3.48
CA SER A 100 11.90 14.38 -4.39
C SER A 100 11.43 12.99 -3.98
N ILE A 101 12.35 12.06 -3.71
CA ILE A 101 12.04 10.70 -3.27
C ILE A 101 11.32 10.76 -1.92
N PHE A 102 11.79 11.58 -0.98
CA PHE A 102 11.20 11.70 0.34
C PHE A 102 9.74 12.19 0.31
N ILE A 103 9.48 13.29 -0.41
CA ILE A 103 8.15 13.89 -0.50
C ILE A 103 7.19 12.95 -1.25
N SER A 104 7.62 12.39 -2.37
CA SER A 104 6.80 11.44 -3.13
C SER A 104 6.45 10.19 -2.31
N GLY A 105 7.41 9.66 -1.56
CA GLY A 105 7.17 8.58 -0.59
C GLY A 105 6.16 8.97 0.47
N CYS A 106 6.31 10.13 1.12
CA CYS A 106 5.35 10.61 2.12
C CYS A 106 3.92 10.69 1.56
N VAL A 107 3.75 11.28 0.37
CA VAL A 107 2.43 11.41 -0.29
C VAL A 107 1.86 10.03 -0.63
N PHE A 108 2.66 9.15 -1.22
CA PHE A 108 2.24 7.81 -1.59
C PHE A 108 1.81 6.99 -0.37
N PHE A 109 2.63 6.97 0.68
CA PHE A 109 2.37 6.21 1.90
C PHE A 109 1.19 6.77 2.70
N ALA A 110 0.95 8.09 2.68
CA ALA A 110 -0.27 8.67 3.23
C ALA A 110 -1.54 8.14 2.51
N ILE A 111 -1.52 8.10 1.17
CA ILE A 111 -2.61 7.55 0.36
C ILE A 111 -2.79 6.06 0.66
N MET A 112 -1.70 5.30 0.69
CA MET A 112 -1.74 3.87 1.02
C MET A 112 -2.28 3.61 2.43
N GLY A 113 -1.98 4.48 3.40
CA GLY A 113 -2.58 4.42 4.73
C GLY A 113 -4.11 4.52 4.68
N ILE A 114 -4.64 5.50 3.94
CA ILE A 114 -6.10 5.68 3.75
C ILE A 114 -6.70 4.46 3.06
N VAL A 115 -6.06 3.94 2.01
CA VAL A 115 -6.50 2.73 1.28
C VAL A 115 -6.49 1.51 2.22
N GLY A 116 -5.42 1.32 2.99
CA GLY A 116 -5.29 0.22 3.94
C GLY A 116 -6.43 0.21 4.95
N SER A 117 -6.75 1.37 5.52
CA SER A 117 -7.89 1.53 6.44
C SER A 117 -9.22 1.13 5.76
N ALA A 118 -9.44 1.53 4.51
CA ALA A 118 -10.63 1.16 3.75
C ALA A 118 -10.74 -0.35 3.52
N VAL A 119 -9.64 -1.00 3.15
CA VAL A 119 -9.61 -2.44 2.85
C VAL A 119 -9.77 -3.26 4.14
N HIS A 120 -9.05 -2.92 5.21
CA HIS A 120 -9.17 -3.60 6.51
C HIS A 120 -10.56 -3.41 7.13
N TYR A 121 -11.15 -2.23 6.99
CA TYR A 121 -12.53 -1.99 7.42
C TYR A 121 -13.54 -2.83 6.62
N SER A 122 -13.38 -2.91 5.30
CA SER A 122 -14.22 -3.75 4.43
C SER A 122 -14.13 -5.23 4.80
N LEU A 123 -12.91 -5.72 5.10
CA LEU A 123 -12.71 -7.07 5.59
C LEU A 123 -13.47 -7.30 6.91
N ALA A 124 -13.28 -6.43 7.89
CA ALA A 124 -13.89 -6.57 9.21
C ALA A 124 -15.43 -6.65 9.13
N VAL A 125 -16.06 -5.79 8.32
CA VAL A 125 -17.51 -5.77 8.12
C VAL A 125 -18.02 -6.98 7.35
N ASN A 126 -17.27 -7.48 6.37
CA ASN A 126 -17.72 -8.62 5.58
C ASN A 126 -17.49 -9.96 6.29
N ILE A 127 -16.43 -10.06 7.10
CA ILE A 127 -16.11 -11.25 7.90
C ILE A 127 -16.99 -11.36 9.14
N SER A 128 -17.51 -10.27 9.71
CA SER A 128 -18.42 -10.36 10.87
C SER A 128 -19.68 -11.19 10.62
N ASN A 129 -20.03 -11.43 9.34
CA ASN A 129 -21.14 -12.29 8.93
C ASN A 129 -20.77 -13.78 8.82
N TYR A 130 -19.51 -14.15 9.11
CA TYR A 130 -18.97 -15.50 9.05
C TYR A 130 -18.27 -15.86 10.36
N SER A 131 -18.22 -17.15 10.69
CA SER A 131 -17.58 -17.65 11.92
C SER A 131 -16.05 -17.62 11.89
N MET A 132 -15.43 -16.97 10.90
CA MET A 132 -13.98 -16.96 10.72
C MET A 132 -13.36 -15.78 11.49
N PRO A 133 -12.35 -16.01 12.36
CA PRO A 133 -11.66 -14.92 13.01
C PRO A 133 -10.96 -13.99 12.01
N VAL A 134 -11.12 -12.67 12.19
CA VAL A 134 -10.52 -11.65 11.30
C VAL A 134 -8.99 -11.76 11.26
N SER A 135 -8.36 -12.10 12.39
CA SER A 135 -6.90 -12.28 12.50
C SER A 135 -6.36 -13.37 11.58
N TYR A 136 -7.09 -14.48 11.42
CA TYR A 136 -6.70 -15.57 10.52
C TYR A 136 -6.70 -15.12 9.06
N ALA A 137 -7.73 -14.37 8.66
CA ALA A 137 -7.84 -13.81 7.31
C ALA A 137 -6.69 -12.85 6.98
N ILE A 138 -6.35 -11.97 7.94
CA ILE A 138 -5.24 -11.01 7.80
C ILE A 138 -3.90 -11.76 7.72
N GLY A 139 -3.68 -12.77 8.57
CA GLY A 139 -2.46 -13.58 8.56
C GLY A 139 -2.24 -14.29 7.23
N ILE A 140 -3.27 -14.95 6.68
CA ILE A 140 -3.20 -15.57 5.35
C ILE A 140 -2.92 -14.53 4.28
N ALA A 141 -3.65 -13.40 4.31
CA ALA A 141 -3.47 -12.36 3.30
C ALA A 141 -2.05 -11.78 3.34
N TYR A 142 -1.48 -11.57 4.52
CA TYR A 142 -0.11 -11.13 4.69
C TYR A 142 0.89 -12.15 4.14
N ALA A 143 0.76 -13.43 4.53
CA ALA A 143 1.61 -14.50 4.02
C ALA A 143 1.55 -14.62 2.49
N LEU A 144 0.35 -14.48 1.89
CA LEU A 144 0.17 -14.46 0.44
C LEU A 144 0.85 -13.24 -0.19
N GLY A 145 0.72 -12.05 0.41
CA GLY A 145 1.38 -10.84 -0.09
C GLY A 145 2.91 -10.98 -0.14
N VAL A 146 3.51 -11.49 0.94
CA VAL A 146 4.96 -11.77 1.01
C VAL A 146 5.36 -12.86 0.01
N LEU A 147 4.56 -13.92 -0.14
CA LEU A 147 4.83 -14.99 -1.10
C LEU A 147 4.84 -14.45 -2.54
N ILE A 148 3.88 -13.61 -2.91
CA ILE A 148 3.85 -12.96 -4.24
C ILE A 148 5.10 -12.09 -4.42
N GLN A 149 5.52 -11.36 -3.38
CA GLN A 149 6.74 -10.54 -3.42
C GLN A 149 8.00 -11.39 -3.63
N PHE A 150 8.10 -12.53 -2.94
CA PHE A 150 9.20 -13.47 -3.12
C PHE A 150 9.22 -14.04 -4.54
N ILE A 151 8.07 -14.49 -5.05
CA ILE A 151 7.96 -15.03 -6.42
C ILE A 151 8.34 -13.96 -7.44
N ALA A 152 7.78 -12.75 -7.32
CA ALA A 152 8.05 -11.65 -8.23
C ALA A 152 9.54 -11.30 -8.25
N ASN A 153 10.18 -11.21 -7.09
CA ASN A 153 11.60 -10.87 -6.99
C ASN A 153 12.51 -11.96 -7.58
N ASN A 154 12.20 -13.25 -7.35
CA ASN A 154 12.99 -14.35 -7.91
C ASN A 154 12.82 -14.50 -9.42
N ILE A 155 11.62 -14.29 -9.97
CA ILE A 155 11.39 -14.32 -11.42
C ILE A 155 12.15 -13.18 -12.11
N VAL A 156 12.08 -11.96 -11.56
CA VAL A 156 12.77 -10.80 -12.15
C VAL A 156 14.29 -10.95 -12.09
N ASN A 157 14.85 -11.45 -10.98
CA ASN A 157 16.29 -11.67 -10.87
C ASN A 157 16.80 -12.79 -11.78
N ASN A 158 16.02 -13.86 -12.00
CA ASN A 158 16.40 -14.89 -12.97
C ASN A 158 16.43 -14.31 -14.40
N ASN A 159 15.47 -13.48 -14.78
CA ASN A 159 15.46 -12.85 -16.11
C ASN A 159 16.61 -11.84 -16.29
N LEU A 160 17.02 -11.13 -15.23
CA LEU A 160 18.20 -10.27 -15.25
C LEU A 160 19.51 -11.08 -15.32
N ALA A 161 19.62 -12.19 -14.57
CA ALA A 161 20.79 -13.07 -14.66
C ALA A 161 20.92 -13.75 -16.03
N GLU A 162 19.80 -14.11 -16.66
CA GLU A 162 19.75 -14.76 -17.97
C GLU A 162 19.97 -13.78 -19.14
N SER A 163 19.78 -12.46 -18.93
CA SER A 163 20.02 -11.42 -19.94
C SER A 163 21.45 -10.82 -19.91
N ILE A 164 22.27 -11.23 -18.94
CA ILE A 164 23.69 -10.82 -18.82
C ILE A 164 24.64 -11.97 -19.23
N MET A 165 24.12 -13.18 -19.49
CA MET A 165 24.85 -14.31 -20.09
C MET A 165 24.64 -14.39 -21.60
#